data_AF-A0A519JU82-F1
#
_entry.id   AF-A0A519JU82-F1
#
_cell.length_a   1.000
_cell.length_b   1.000
_cell.length_c   1.000
_cell.angle_alpha   90.00
_cell.angle_beta   90.00
_cell.angle_gamma   90.00
#
_symmetry.space_group_name_H-M   'P 1'
#
loop_
_entity.id
_entity.type
_entity.pdbx_description
1 polymer ?
#
loop_
_entity_poly.entity_id
_entity_poly.type
_entity_poly.pdbx_seq_one_letter_code
_entity_poly.pdbx_strand_id
1 'polypeptide(L)'
;MTMVWTSGYSAAELERAQERFRLTFPPDLIDLLLDRRPVGGPDWNDEADVRAWLAWPYEGLLFDVEQNGLWWPEWGNRPDSAEARANVLREVVGKAPRLIPIFGHRYLPATPHLAGNPVFSVHQSDV
;
A
#
# COMPACT_ATOMS: atom_id res chain seq x y z
N MET A 1 4.38 13.88 16.19
CA MET A 1 3.36 12.87 16.52
C MET A 1 4.07 11.67 17.13
N THR A 2 3.80 11.31 18.37
CA THR A 2 4.41 10.13 19.01
C THR A 2 3.64 8.89 18.59
N MET A 3 4.33 7.87 18.07
CA MET A 3 3.71 6.61 17.69
C MET A 3 3.26 5.87 18.96
N VAL A 4 1.98 5.52 19.01
CA VAL A 4 1.39 4.72 20.09
C VAL A 4 1.29 3.27 19.61
N TRP A 5 1.66 2.32 20.46
CA TRP A 5 1.67 0.90 20.17
C TRP A 5 0.59 0.18 20.97
N THR A 6 0.05 -0.90 20.42
CA THR A 6 -0.86 -1.84 21.09
C THR A 6 -0.41 -3.28 20.85
N SER A 7 -1.10 -4.25 21.47
CA SER A 7 -0.80 -5.68 21.35
C SER A 7 -0.75 -6.12 19.89
N GLY A 8 0.24 -6.96 19.56
CA GLY A 8 0.36 -7.58 18.25
C GLY A 8 -0.80 -8.51 17.91
N TYR A 9 -0.78 -8.98 16.68
CA TYR A 9 -1.65 -10.03 16.17
C TYR A 9 -1.13 -11.40 16.59
N SER A 10 -2.03 -12.38 16.62
CA SER A 10 -1.67 -13.78 16.59
C SER A 10 -1.17 -14.21 15.21
N ALA A 11 -0.35 -15.26 15.16
CA ALA A 11 0.12 -15.84 13.89
C ALA A 11 -1.04 -16.24 12.97
N ALA A 12 -2.14 -16.76 13.53
CA ALA A 12 -3.33 -17.15 12.76
C ALA A 12 -4.08 -15.95 12.17
N GLU A 13 -4.07 -14.79 12.82
CA GLU A 13 -4.64 -13.56 12.24
C GLU A 13 -3.80 -13.07 11.06
N LEU A 14 -2.47 -13.08 11.19
CA LEU A 14 -1.57 -12.69 10.10
C LEU A 14 -1.63 -13.65 8.92
N GLU A 15 -1.77 -14.96 9.16
CA GLU A 15 -1.98 -15.96 8.10
C GLU A 15 -3.28 -15.70 7.34
N ARG A 16 -4.40 -15.51 8.06
CA ARG A 16 -5.69 -15.16 7.43
C ARG A 16 -5.62 -13.88 6.62
N ALA A 17 -4.95 -12.85 7.12
CA ALA A 17 -4.78 -11.59 6.40
C ALA A 17 -3.99 -11.78 5.10
N GLN A 18 -2.85 -12.47 5.15
CA GLN A 18 -2.01 -12.77 3.99
C GLN A 18 -2.79 -13.53 2.91
N GLU A 19 -3.54 -14.57 3.28
CA GLU A 19 -4.41 -15.33 2.36
C GLU A 19 -5.51 -14.45 1.77
N ARG A 20 -6.23 -13.70 2.63
CA ARG A 20 -7.38 -12.87 2.24
C ARG A 20 -6.98 -11.80 1.23
N PHE A 21 -5.87 -11.11 1.48
CA PHE A 21 -5.40 -9.99 0.67
C PHE A 21 -4.37 -10.41 -0.40
N ARG A 22 -4.03 -11.71 -0.47
CA ARG A 22 -3.01 -12.27 -1.39
C ARG A 22 -1.69 -11.53 -1.30
N LEU A 23 -1.25 -11.28 -0.08
CA LEU A 23 0.03 -10.65 0.24
C LEU A 23 0.90 -11.64 0.99
N THR A 24 2.21 -11.53 0.83
CA THR A 24 3.17 -12.26 1.64
C THR A 24 3.99 -11.24 2.41
N PHE A 25 3.89 -11.28 3.73
CA PHE A 25 4.57 -10.34 4.61
C PHE A 25 6.03 -10.74 4.76
N PRO A 26 6.97 -9.78 4.64
CA PRO A 26 8.36 -10.01 4.99
C PRO A 26 8.52 -10.50 6.45
N PRO A 27 9.52 -11.35 6.76
CA PRO A 27 9.71 -11.90 8.10
C PRO A 27 9.81 -10.85 9.22
N ASP A 28 10.49 -9.74 8.97
CA ASP A 28 10.63 -8.63 9.92
C ASP A 28 9.32 -7.89 10.18
N LEU A 29 8.43 -7.79 9.19
CA LEU A 29 7.08 -7.29 9.38
C LEU A 29 6.23 -8.27 10.21
N ILE A 30 6.37 -9.58 9.99
CA ILE A 30 5.68 -10.60 10.79
C ILE A 30 6.14 -10.50 12.25
N ASP A 31 7.45 -10.47 12.49
CA ASP A 31 8.01 -10.35 13.85
C ASP A 31 7.51 -9.09 14.55
N LEU A 32 7.50 -7.94 13.84
CA LEU A 32 6.95 -6.71 14.38
C LEU A 32 5.47 -6.88 14.74
N LEU A 33 4.64 -7.35 13.82
CA LEU A 33 3.20 -7.43 13.99
C LEU A 33 2.76 -8.50 15.00
N LEU A 34 3.59 -9.52 15.26
CA LEU A 34 3.40 -10.48 16.35
C LEU A 34 3.67 -9.85 17.72
N ASP A 35 4.71 -9.01 17.84
CA ASP A 35 5.06 -8.31 19.08
C ASP A 35 4.06 -7.18 19.38
N ARG A 36 3.85 -6.29 18.40
CA ARG A 36 3.04 -5.06 18.56
C ARG A 36 2.61 -4.47 17.23
N ARG A 37 1.51 -3.71 17.25
CA ARG A 37 1.04 -2.96 16.08
C ARG A 37 0.85 -1.48 16.40
N PRO A 38 1.05 -0.56 15.44
CA PRO A 38 0.83 0.86 15.68
C PRO A 38 -0.67 1.16 15.76
N VAL A 39 -1.07 1.96 16.74
CA VAL A 39 -2.41 2.53 16.79
C VAL A 39 -2.56 3.52 15.63
N GLY A 40 -3.58 3.32 14.78
CA GLY A 40 -3.79 4.10 13.56
C GLY A 40 -3.04 3.55 12.33
N GLY A 41 -2.43 2.36 12.43
CA GLY A 41 -2.08 1.55 11.26
C GLY A 41 -3.28 0.72 10.78
N PRO A 42 -3.12 -0.07 9.70
CA PRO A 42 -4.17 -0.95 9.22
C PRO A 42 -4.57 -1.96 10.28
N ASP A 43 -5.87 -2.15 10.50
CA ASP A 43 -6.36 -3.31 11.24
C ASP A 43 -6.50 -4.51 10.29
N TRP A 44 -5.51 -5.40 10.29
CA TRP A 44 -5.49 -6.60 9.44
C TRP A 44 -6.66 -7.59 9.65
N ASN A 45 -7.48 -7.39 10.70
CA ASN A 45 -8.73 -8.12 10.91
C ASN A 45 -9.97 -7.40 10.35
N ASP A 46 -9.89 -6.12 9.98
CA ASP A 46 -10.96 -5.34 9.36
C ASP A 46 -10.72 -5.25 7.85
N GLU A 47 -11.58 -5.93 7.09
CA GLU A 47 -11.44 -5.97 5.64
C GLU A 47 -11.64 -4.61 4.97
N ALA A 48 -12.58 -3.81 5.45
CA ALA A 48 -12.88 -2.52 4.83
C ALA A 48 -11.71 -1.55 5.04
N ASP A 49 -11.14 -1.55 6.25
CA ASP A 49 -9.96 -0.75 6.58
C ASP A 49 -8.76 -1.14 5.71
N VAL A 50 -8.39 -2.43 5.68
CA VAL A 50 -7.24 -2.88 4.88
C VAL A 50 -7.42 -2.59 3.39
N ARG A 51 -8.64 -2.70 2.85
CA ARG A 51 -8.91 -2.36 1.45
C ARG A 51 -8.69 -0.88 1.18
N ALA A 52 -9.08 0.01 2.10
CA ALA A 52 -8.83 1.44 1.98
C ALA A 52 -7.31 1.72 1.97
N TRP A 53 -6.56 1.11 2.88
CA TRP A 53 -5.10 1.20 2.90
C TRP A 53 -4.43 0.72 1.62
N LEU A 54 -4.88 -0.40 1.06
CA LEU A 54 -4.34 -0.95 -0.18
C LEU A 54 -4.70 -0.12 -1.42
N ALA A 55 -5.82 0.59 -1.39
CA ALA A 55 -6.26 1.46 -2.50
C ALA A 55 -5.56 2.83 -2.47
N TRP A 56 -5.19 3.32 -1.29
CA TRP A 56 -4.67 4.67 -1.09
C TRP A 56 -3.54 5.09 -2.04
N PRO A 57 -2.48 4.28 -2.28
CA PRO A 57 -1.42 4.68 -3.21
C PRO A 57 -1.93 4.97 -4.63
N TYR A 58 -2.84 4.12 -5.13
CA TYR A 58 -3.45 4.31 -6.43
C TYR A 58 -4.38 5.54 -6.44
N GLU A 59 -5.19 5.72 -5.40
CA GLU A 59 -6.11 6.85 -5.28
C GLU A 59 -5.38 8.20 -5.23
N GLY A 60 -4.27 8.27 -4.48
CA GLY A 60 -3.42 9.46 -4.44
C GLY A 60 -2.78 9.78 -5.79
N LEU A 61 -2.30 8.78 -6.51
CA LEU A 61 -1.72 8.97 -7.85
C LEU A 61 -2.80 9.36 -8.88
N LEU A 62 -3.99 8.76 -8.81
CA LEU A 62 -5.13 9.11 -9.65
C LEU A 62 -5.56 10.56 -9.38
N PHE A 63 -5.56 11.00 -8.13
CA PHE A 63 -5.82 12.40 -7.79
C PHE A 63 -4.84 13.32 -8.50
N ASP A 64 -3.53 13.04 -8.49
CA ASP A 64 -2.55 13.87 -9.18
C ASP A 64 -2.74 13.87 -10.69
N VAL A 65 -3.13 12.73 -11.27
CA VAL A 65 -3.49 12.64 -12.69
C VAL A 65 -4.66 13.56 -13.01
N GLU A 66 -5.71 13.55 -12.21
CA GLU A 66 -6.95 14.27 -12.50
C GLU A 66 -6.92 15.75 -12.10
N GLN A 67 -6.26 16.08 -11.00
CA GLN A 67 -6.35 17.41 -10.38
C GLN A 67 -5.06 18.22 -10.51
N ASN A 68 -3.89 17.56 -10.61
CA ASN A 68 -2.59 18.23 -10.60
C ASN A 68 -1.84 18.11 -11.94
N GLY A 69 -2.50 17.58 -12.97
CA GLY A 69 -1.95 17.51 -14.33
C GLY A 69 -0.83 16.50 -14.52
N LEU A 70 -0.64 15.57 -13.58
CA LEU A 70 0.37 14.52 -13.70
C LEU A 70 0.10 13.66 -14.94
N TRP A 71 1.09 13.59 -15.82
CA TRP A 71 1.12 12.62 -16.92
C TRP A 71 2.54 12.49 -17.47
N TRP A 72 3.20 11.35 -17.20
CA TRP A 72 4.56 11.14 -17.70
C TRP A 72 4.55 10.70 -19.18
N PRO A 73 5.51 11.17 -20.01
CA PRO A 73 5.58 10.78 -21.43
C PRO A 73 5.63 9.27 -21.67
N GLU A 74 6.21 8.52 -20.73
CA GLU A 74 6.33 7.05 -20.76
C GLU A 74 4.98 6.34 -20.66
N TRP A 75 3.92 7.03 -20.23
CA TRP A 75 2.54 6.52 -20.22
C TRP A 75 1.84 6.71 -21.57
N GLY A 76 2.50 7.34 -22.54
CA GLY A 76 1.96 7.65 -23.86
C GLY A 76 1.17 8.96 -23.88
N ASN A 77 0.32 9.13 -24.89
CA ASN A 77 -0.52 10.32 -25.01
C ASN A 77 -1.61 10.31 -23.95
N ARG A 78 -1.81 11.46 -23.28
CA ARG A 78 -2.85 11.63 -22.26
C ARG A 78 -4.25 11.53 -22.90
N PRO A 79 -5.09 10.57 -22.49
CA PRO A 79 -6.47 10.50 -22.95
C PRO A 79 -7.35 11.64 -22.43
N ASP A 80 -8.39 11.98 -23.20
CA ASP A 80 -9.38 13.00 -22.82
C ASP A 80 -10.37 12.52 -21.75
N SER A 81 -10.72 11.22 -21.74
CA SER A 81 -11.66 10.66 -20.76
C SER A 81 -10.96 10.25 -19.47
N ALA A 82 -11.60 10.55 -18.34
CA ALA A 82 -11.11 10.14 -17.01
C ALA A 82 -11.04 8.61 -16.88
N GLU A 83 -11.98 7.89 -17.48
CA GLU A 83 -11.98 6.43 -17.49
C GLU A 83 -10.76 5.86 -18.22
N ALA A 84 -10.40 6.41 -19.39
CA ALA A 84 -9.23 5.96 -20.12
C ALA A 84 -7.93 6.30 -19.38
N ARG A 85 -7.84 7.47 -18.74
CA ARG A 85 -6.71 7.83 -17.87
C ARG A 85 -6.55 6.86 -16.70
N ALA A 86 -7.65 6.53 -16.02
CA ALA A 86 -7.65 5.55 -14.95
C ALA A 86 -7.22 4.15 -15.43
N ASN A 87 -7.63 3.73 -16.62
CA ASN A 87 -7.21 2.45 -17.19
C ASN A 87 -5.71 2.39 -17.46
N VAL A 88 -5.13 3.41 -18.10
CA VAL A 88 -3.68 3.51 -18.29
C VAL A 88 -2.96 3.51 -16.94
N LEU A 89 -3.47 4.26 -15.96
CA LEU A 89 -2.87 4.33 -14.64
C LEU A 89 -2.87 2.96 -13.94
N ARG A 90 -3.96 2.20 -14.02
CA ARG A 90 -4.04 0.83 -13.48
C ARG A 90 -3.00 -0.08 -14.12
N GLU A 91 -2.80 0.02 -15.43
CA GLU A 91 -1.79 -0.76 -16.14
C GLU A 91 -0.37 -0.40 -15.71
N VAL A 92 -0.07 0.89 -15.51
CA VAL A 92 1.24 1.36 -15.05
C VAL A 92 1.50 0.90 -13.61
N VAL A 93 0.57 1.18 -12.70
CA VAL A 93 0.69 0.82 -11.28
C VAL A 93 0.73 -0.71 -11.12
N GLY A 94 -0.01 -1.46 -11.94
CA GLY A 94 -0.02 -2.91 -11.94
C GLY A 94 1.32 -3.58 -12.27
N LYS A 95 2.29 -2.83 -12.82
CA LYS A 95 3.66 -3.31 -13.07
C LYS A 95 4.56 -3.19 -11.85
N ALA A 96 4.21 -2.36 -10.87
CA ALA A 96 4.96 -2.20 -9.64
C ALA A 96 4.63 -3.32 -8.65
N PRO A 97 5.55 -3.66 -7.73
CA PRO A 97 5.21 -4.53 -6.60
C PRO A 97 4.02 -3.96 -5.82
N ARG A 98 3.14 -4.84 -5.35
CA ARG A 98 2.08 -4.43 -4.42
C ARG A 98 2.70 -3.85 -3.15
N LEU A 99 2.01 -2.92 -2.53
CA LEU A 99 2.46 -2.28 -1.30
C LEU A 99 1.74 -2.86 -0.09
N ILE A 100 2.49 -3.07 1.00
CA ILE A 100 1.98 -3.50 2.30
C ILE A 100 1.94 -2.28 3.22
N PRO A 101 0.76 -1.81 3.65
CA PRO A 101 0.65 -0.66 4.56
C PRO A 101 1.24 -0.96 5.94
N ILE A 102 1.95 0.02 6.51
CA ILE A 102 2.47 -0.04 7.88
C ILE A 102 1.76 0.99 8.76
N PHE A 103 1.88 2.28 8.41
CA PHE A 103 1.35 3.40 9.19
C PHE A 103 1.48 4.73 8.43
N GLY A 104 0.48 5.61 8.53
CA GLY A 104 0.46 6.90 7.82
C GLY A 104 0.66 6.74 6.31
N HIS A 105 1.76 7.25 5.78
CA HIS A 105 2.13 7.11 4.35
C HIS A 105 3.23 6.06 4.12
N ARG A 106 3.40 5.10 5.04
CA ARG A 106 4.55 4.19 5.05
C ARG A 106 4.14 2.81 4.58
N TYR A 107 4.84 2.32 3.57
CA TYR A 107 4.56 1.06 2.92
C TYR A 107 5.84 0.26 2.70
N LEU A 108 5.72 -1.07 2.70
CA LEU A 108 6.75 -1.98 2.23
C LEU A 108 6.41 -2.49 0.84
N PRO A 109 7.39 -2.72 -0.06
CA PRO A 109 7.15 -3.53 -1.23
C PRO A 109 6.84 -4.97 -0.79
N ALA A 110 5.79 -5.54 -1.36
CA ALA A 110 5.46 -6.94 -1.15
C ALA A 110 6.52 -7.85 -1.75
N THR A 111 7.23 -7.42 -2.81
CA THR A 111 8.27 -8.21 -3.48
C THR A 111 9.59 -7.44 -3.51
N PRO A 112 10.73 -8.03 -3.10
CA PRO A 112 10.91 -9.42 -2.66
C PRO A 112 10.32 -9.68 -1.26
N HIS A 113 9.96 -10.93 -0.94
CA HIS A 113 9.42 -11.32 0.38
C HIS A 113 10.52 -11.53 1.42
N LEU A 114 11.48 -10.60 1.50
CA LEU A 114 12.70 -10.73 2.31
C LEU A 114 12.76 -9.64 3.38
N ALA A 115 13.42 -9.95 4.49
CA ALA A 115 13.69 -8.96 5.53
C ALA A 115 14.67 -7.88 5.02
N GLY A 116 14.58 -6.69 5.60
CA GLY A 116 15.41 -5.55 5.21
C GLY A 116 14.93 -4.84 3.94
N ASN A 117 13.67 -5.05 3.54
CA ASN A 117 13.05 -4.27 2.47
C ASN A 117 12.99 -2.78 2.83
N PRO A 118 13.17 -1.87 1.85
CA PRO A 118 13.05 -0.44 2.09
C PRO A 118 11.61 -0.08 2.44
N VAL A 119 11.45 0.87 3.38
CA VAL A 119 10.15 1.48 3.68
C VAL A 119 10.00 2.73 2.80
N PHE A 120 8.91 2.77 2.03
CA PHE A 120 8.58 3.91 1.15
C PHE A 120 7.65 4.90 1.86
N SER A 121 7.75 6.17 1.45
CA SER A 121 6.90 7.27 1.92
C SER A 121 5.95 7.70 0.81
N VAL A 122 4.86 6.95 0.60
CA VAL A 122 3.96 7.18 -0.54
C VAL A 122 2.89 8.22 -0.18
N HIS A 123 3.01 9.40 -0.76
CA HIS A 123 2.02 10.47 -0.68
C HIS A 123 1.73 11.04 -2.08
N GLN A 124 0.64 10.58 -2.68
CA GLN A 124 0.28 10.89 -4.06
C GLN A 124 1.40 10.43 -5.03
N SER A 125 1.95 11.30 -5.87
CA SER A 125 3.09 10.98 -6.75
C SER A 125 4.47 11.04 -6.08
N ASP A 126 4.57 11.45 -4.81
CA ASP A 126 5.81 11.45 -4.03
C ASP A 126 6.01 10.11 -3.30
N VAL A 127 7.23 9.54 -3.35
CA VAL A 127 7.56 8.17 -2.85
C VAL A 127 8.89 8.12 -2.11
#